data_AF-A0A7L7ISL5-F1
#
_entry.id   AF-A0A7L7ISL5-F1
#
_cell.length_a   1.000
_cell.length_b   1.000
_cell.length_c   1.000
_cell.angle_alpha   90.00
_cell.angle_beta   90.00
_cell.angle_gamma   90.00
#
_symmetry.space_group_name_H-M   'P 1'
#
loop_
_entity.id
_entity.type
_entity.pdbx_description
1 polymer ?
#
loop_
_entity_poly.entity_id
_entity_poly.type
_entity_poly.pdbx_seq_one_letter_code
_entity_poly.pdbx_strand_id
1 'polypeptide(L)'
;MTHIFYEFSSLKPGVPTVETLMEVINSSELTSFVIGAEVVDFVKKALIVNTTIGSFRNCKFAFDDGAHFIEFDGKGKSKRYDEVPDWFVSPAEFARSQWLINHDLADVKATQFIDVLMSYPLKERRAHCNLLFGLDLHKVNAVPATTSEASKPGNKNGKTTKPRVTDLGSFELFCQFFSRMKTAVFADEFPTLQVLTGIENLTKAPHSLKQGIRTWFKAIADDLPPNNKRVEAGNAVLFCAPIREQIQQIEAIGLENYYQGLSKAIADAGEQFIADFSYTHPGA
;
A
#
# COMPACT_ATOMS: atom_id res chain seq x y z
N MET A 1 -6.71 34.80 -7.49
CA MET A 1 -6.30 33.47 -7.00
C MET A 1 -7.44 32.51 -7.32
N THR A 2 -7.14 31.26 -7.66
CA THR A 2 -8.18 30.27 -8.01
C THR A 2 -8.50 29.44 -6.77
N HIS A 3 -9.77 29.38 -6.38
CA HIS A 3 -10.22 28.53 -5.28
C HIS A 3 -10.99 27.33 -5.81
N ILE A 4 -10.79 26.17 -5.21
CA ILE A 4 -11.42 24.91 -5.56
C ILE A 4 -12.18 24.38 -4.35
N PHE A 5 -13.43 24.01 -4.58
CA PHE A 5 -14.36 23.56 -3.55
C PHE A 5 -14.87 22.17 -3.91
N TYR A 6 -14.82 21.25 -2.95
CA TYR A 6 -15.15 19.84 -3.14
C TYR A 6 -16.27 19.41 -2.20
N GLU A 7 -17.33 18.83 -2.75
CA GLU A 7 -18.30 18.05 -2.00
C GLU A 7 -17.77 16.63 -1.86
N PHE A 8 -17.14 16.34 -0.72
CA PHE A 8 -16.67 15.00 -0.38
C PHE A 8 -17.46 14.46 0.80
N SER A 9 -18.33 13.47 0.53
CA SER A 9 -19.22 12.88 1.54
C SER A 9 -18.47 12.20 2.68
N SER A 10 -17.27 11.71 2.38
CA SER A 10 -16.38 11.00 3.32
C SER A 10 -15.52 11.93 4.19
N LEU A 11 -15.46 13.24 3.90
CA LEU A 11 -14.57 14.17 4.59
C LEU A 11 -15.34 15.24 5.36
N LYS A 12 -14.77 15.68 6.49
CA LYS A 12 -15.34 16.76 7.28
C LYS A 12 -15.20 18.09 6.50
N PRO A 13 -16.27 18.88 6.33
CA PRO A 13 -16.20 20.18 5.68
C PRO A 13 -15.28 21.16 6.41
N GLY A 14 -14.36 21.78 5.68
CA GLY A 14 -13.61 22.95 6.12
C GLY A 14 -14.38 24.26 5.91
N VAL A 15 -15.35 24.25 4.99
CA VAL A 15 -16.23 25.37 4.67
C VAL A 15 -17.69 24.90 4.83
N PRO A 16 -18.22 24.83 6.07
CA PRO A 16 -19.53 24.24 6.33
C PRO A 16 -20.70 25.15 5.93
N THR A 17 -20.53 26.47 5.93
CA THR A 17 -21.61 27.47 5.73
C THR A 17 -21.28 28.44 4.60
N VAL A 18 -22.32 29.12 4.09
CA VAL A 18 -22.16 30.14 3.03
C VAL A 18 -21.35 31.34 3.53
N GLU A 19 -21.43 31.67 4.81
CA GLU A 19 -20.64 32.74 5.41
C GLU A 19 -19.14 32.44 5.34
N THR A 20 -18.72 31.23 5.76
CA THR A 20 -17.33 30.78 5.66
C THR A 20 -16.85 30.70 4.21
N LEU A 21 -17.73 30.35 3.27
CA LEU A 21 -17.39 30.34 1.84
C LEU A 21 -17.01 31.75 1.37
N MET A 22 -17.80 32.76 1.73
CA MET A 22 -17.56 34.14 1.30
C MET A 22 -16.31 34.73 1.97
N GLU A 23 -16.01 34.34 3.21
CA GLU A 23 -14.73 34.70 3.85
C GLU A 23 -13.55 34.10 3.07
N VAL A 24 -13.58 32.79 2.85
CA VAL A 24 -12.49 32.05 2.22
C VAL A 24 -12.16 32.56 0.82
N ILE A 25 -13.18 32.85 0.00
CA ILE A 25 -12.98 33.38 -1.37
C ILE A 25 -12.27 34.75 -1.36
N ASN A 26 -12.47 35.54 -0.31
CA ASN A 26 -11.96 36.90 -0.25
C ASN A 26 -10.60 37.02 0.45
N SER A 27 -10.25 36.10 1.34
CA SER A 27 -9.11 36.31 2.25
C SER A 27 -8.19 35.11 2.46
N SER A 28 -8.48 33.93 1.91
CA SER A 28 -7.68 32.74 2.22
C SER A 28 -6.45 32.60 1.31
N GLU A 29 -5.31 32.28 1.92
CA GLU A 29 -4.11 31.81 1.20
C GLU A 29 -4.26 30.36 0.71
N LEU A 30 -5.13 29.57 1.36
CA LEU A 30 -5.47 28.23 0.93
C LEU A 30 -6.42 28.28 -0.26
N THR A 31 -6.19 27.40 -1.23
CA THR A 31 -6.90 27.41 -2.51
C THR A 31 -7.84 26.24 -2.69
N SER A 32 -7.93 25.31 -1.74
CA SER A 32 -8.68 24.06 -1.91
C SER A 32 -9.40 23.67 -0.62
N PHE A 33 -10.71 23.40 -0.67
CA PHE A 33 -11.54 23.18 0.52
C PHE A 33 -12.62 22.13 0.32
N VAL A 34 -12.97 21.40 1.39
CA VAL A 34 -14.20 20.59 1.46
C VAL A 34 -15.36 21.47 1.91
N ILE A 35 -16.45 21.47 1.14
CA ILE A 35 -17.67 22.25 1.42
C ILE A 35 -18.75 21.42 2.10
N GLY A 36 -19.58 22.09 2.92
CA GLY A 36 -20.73 21.49 3.58
C GLY A 36 -21.98 21.48 2.71
N ALA A 37 -22.99 20.69 3.14
CA ALA A 37 -24.26 20.55 2.42
C ALA A 37 -25.00 21.88 2.20
N GLU A 38 -24.87 22.84 3.13
CA GLU A 38 -25.46 24.17 3.00
C GLU A 38 -24.87 24.93 1.80
N VAL A 39 -23.54 24.89 1.66
CA VAL A 39 -22.83 25.53 0.55
C VAL A 39 -23.17 24.85 -0.77
N VAL A 40 -23.25 23.52 -0.79
CA VAL A 40 -23.65 22.75 -1.97
C VAL A 40 -25.04 23.17 -2.46
N ASP A 41 -26.02 23.19 -1.54
CA ASP A 41 -27.40 23.58 -1.86
C ASP A 41 -27.46 25.03 -2.35
N PHE A 42 -26.73 25.94 -1.70
CA PHE A 42 -26.63 27.33 -2.11
C PHE A 42 -26.08 27.48 -3.54
N VAL A 43 -24.96 26.83 -3.87
CA VAL A 43 -24.34 26.95 -5.20
C VAL A 43 -25.23 26.31 -6.27
N LYS A 44 -25.78 25.12 -6.01
CA LYS A 44 -26.70 24.43 -6.94
C LYS A 44 -27.95 25.29 -7.21
N LYS A 45 -28.54 25.92 -6.18
CA LYS A 45 -29.70 26.84 -6.35
C LYS A 45 -29.33 28.15 -7.04
N ALA A 46 -28.20 28.75 -6.69
CA ALA A 46 -27.76 30.01 -7.30
C ALA A 46 -27.56 29.87 -8.82
N LEU A 47 -27.04 28.71 -9.26
CA LEU A 47 -26.85 28.39 -10.67
C LEU A 47 -28.14 28.15 -11.47
N ILE A 48 -29.25 27.83 -10.80
CA ILE A 48 -30.58 27.78 -11.44
C ILE A 48 -31.04 29.21 -11.77
N VAL A 49 -30.75 30.16 -10.88
CA VAL A 49 -31.22 31.54 -10.98
C VAL A 49 -30.35 32.37 -11.94
N ASN A 50 -29.03 32.20 -11.88
CA ASN A 50 -28.11 32.96 -12.72
C ASN A 50 -26.84 32.15 -13.03
N THR A 51 -26.48 32.08 -14.30
CA THR A 51 -25.25 31.42 -14.74
C THR A 51 -24.00 32.30 -14.54
N THR A 52 -24.17 33.56 -14.16
CA THR A 52 -23.07 34.51 -13.87
C THR A 52 -23.16 34.99 -12.43
N ILE A 53 -22.23 34.56 -11.59
CA ILE A 53 -22.17 34.89 -10.16
C ILE A 53 -20.86 35.61 -9.88
N GLY A 54 -20.93 36.93 -9.70
CA GLY A 54 -19.76 37.79 -9.55
C GLY A 54 -18.88 37.47 -8.34
N SER A 55 -19.46 36.90 -7.28
CA SER A 55 -18.74 36.48 -6.08
C SER A 55 -17.90 35.21 -6.28
N PHE A 56 -18.16 34.42 -7.32
CA PHE A 56 -17.47 33.16 -7.59
C PHE A 56 -16.37 33.29 -8.66
N ARG A 57 -15.83 34.49 -8.89
CA ARG A 57 -14.76 34.69 -9.89
C ARG A 57 -13.58 33.76 -9.61
N ASN A 58 -13.11 33.07 -10.65
CA ASN A 58 -12.01 32.10 -10.58
C ASN A 58 -12.25 30.96 -9.56
N CYS A 59 -13.50 30.62 -9.27
CA CYS A 59 -13.82 29.50 -8.39
C CYS A 59 -14.16 28.24 -9.20
N LYS A 60 -13.84 27.09 -8.62
CA LYS A 60 -14.10 25.77 -9.18
C LYS A 60 -14.85 24.93 -8.14
N PHE A 61 -15.83 24.18 -8.58
CA PHE A 61 -16.66 23.35 -7.71
C PHE A 61 -16.77 21.95 -8.29
N ALA A 62 -16.51 20.95 -7.46
CA ALA A 62 -16.80 19.56 -7.72
C ALA A 62 -17.88 19.09 -6.74
N PHE A 63 -18.95 18.49 -7.27
CA PHE A 63 -20.09 18.00 -6.52
C PHE A 63 -20.20 16.48 -6.56
N ASP A 64 -20.96 15.94 -5.62
CA ASP A 64 -21.35 14.53 -5.57
C ASP A 64 -20.13 13.59 -5.71
N ASP A 65 -19.11 13.82 -4.87
CA ASP A 65 -17.84 13.08 -4.85
C ASP A 65 -17.07 13.09 -6.20
N GLY A 66 -17.30 14.11 -7.04
CA GLY A 66 -16.65 14.25 -8.35
C GLY A 66 -17.49 13.72 -9.51
N ALA A 67 -18.81 13.65 -9.38
CA ALA A 67 -19.70 13.33 -10.50
C ALA A 67 -20.04 14.56 -11.36
N HIS A 68 -19.97 15.77 -10.79
CA HIS A 68 -20.33 17.01 -11.48
C HIS A 68 -19.33 18.13 -11.22
N PHE A 69 -18.96 18.87 -12.27
CA PHE A 69 -17.94 19.91 -12.17
C PHE A 69 -18.41 21.22 -12.78
N ILE A 70 -18.08 22.31 -12.08
CA ILE A 70 -18.44 23.67 -12.47
C ILE A 70 -17.23 24.58 -12.27
N GLU A 71 -16.91 25.37 -13.29
CA GLU A 71 -15.87 26.39 -13.22
C GLU A 71 -16.47 27.76 -13.50
N PHE A 72 -16.04 28.75 -12.73
CA PHE A 72 -16.38 30.14 -12.91
C PHE A 72 -15.16 30.90 -13.42
N ASP A 73 -15.31 31.57 -14.57
CA ASP A 73 -14.24 32.36 -15.16
C ASP A 73 -13.92 33.64 -14.35
N GLY A 74 -12.97 34.45 -14.83
CA GLY A 74 -12.59 35.72 -14.18
C GLY A 74 -13.70 36.78 -14.14
N LYS A 75 -14.83 36.57 -14.83
CA LYS A 75 -16.04 37.41 -14.79
C LYS A 75 -17.15 36.76 -13.95
N GLY A 76 -16.95 35.55 -13.44
CA GLY A 76 -17.93 34.80 -12.68
C GLY A 76 -18.94 34.06 -13.55
N LYS A 77 -18.67 33.85 -14.84
CA LYS A 77 -19.54 33.06 -15.72
C LYS A 77 -19.25 31.58 -15.52
N SER A 78 -20.29 30.81 -15.24
CA SER A 78 -20.20 29.36 -15.03
C SER A 78 -20.07 28.58 -16.34
N LYS A 79 -19.29 27.51 -16.30
CA LYS A 79 -19.17 26.47 -17.32
C LYS A 79 -19.25 25.11 -16.61
N ARG A 80 -20.07 24.21 -17.14
CA ARG A 80 -20.19 22.83 -16.65
C ARG A 80 -19.29 21.92 -17.48
N TYR A 81 -18.80 20.86 -16.85
CA TYR A 81 -18.06 19.80 -17.52
C TYR A 81 -18.76 18.46 -17.33
N ASP A 82 -18.80 17.68 -18.41
CA ASP A 82 -19.28 16.30 -18.41
C ASP A 82 -18.13 15.30 -18.20
N GLU A 83 -16.89 15.73 -18.48
CA GLU A 83 -15.66 14.95 -18.26
C GLU A 83 -14.93 15.43 -17.01
N VAL A 84 -14.13 14.55 -16.40
CA VAL A 84 -13.33 14.86 -15.20
C VAL A 84 -12.24 15.88 -15.56
N PRO A 85 -12.26 17.09 -14.99
CA PRO A 85 -11.27 18.12 -15.32
C PRO A 85 -9.90 17.84 -14.67
N ASP A 86 -8.82 18.29 -15.32
CA ASP A 86 -7.43 18.10 -14.84
C ASP A 86 -7.15 18.70 -13.44
N TRP A 87 -7.98 19.64 -12.99
CA TRP A 87 -7.83 20.27 -11.68
C TRP A 87 -8.53 19.49 -10.55
N PHE A 88 -9.35 18.50 -10.88
CA PHE A 88 -10.03 17.69 -9.88
C PHE A 88 -9.05 16.69 -9.25
N VAL A 89 -9.14 16.55 -7.93
CA VAL A 89 -8.44 15.51 -7.17
C VAL A 89 -9.46 14.62 -6.48
N SER A 90 -9.16 13.32 -6.37
CA SER A 90 -10.04 12.38 -5.67
C SER A 90 -10.14 12.71 -4.17
N PRO A 91 -11.21 12.25 -3.46
CA PRO A 91 -11.31 12.42 -2.01
C PRO A 91 -10.09 11.89 -1.26
N ALA A 92 -9.52 10.77 -1.71
CA ALA A 92 -8.33 10.17 -1.13
C ALA A 92 -7.08 11.04 -1.36
N GLU A 93 -6.89 11.58 -2.57
CA GLU A 93 -5.80 12.53 -2.86
C GLU A 93 -5.92 13.81 -2.06
N PHE A 94 -7.12 14.39 -1.99
CA PHE A 94 -7.37 15.58 -1.19
C PHE A 94 -7.06 15.35 0.28
N ALA A 95 -7.56 14.26 0.86
CA ALA A 95 -7.33 13.94 2.27
C ALA A 95 -5.84 13.74 2.58
N ARG A 96 -5.07 13.17 1.65
CA ARG A 96 -3.62 13.04 1.77
C ARG A 96 -2.93 14.40 1.77
N SER A 97 -3.21 15.24 0.79
CA SER A 97 -2.62 16.58 0.69
C SER A 97 -2.97 17.43 1.91
N GLN A 98 -4.24 17.39 2.34
CA GLN A 98 -4.67 18.13 3.53
C GLN A 98 -4.01 17.61 4.81
N TRP A 99 -3.82 16.29 4.93
CA TRP A 99 -3.11 15.72 6.06
C TRP A 99 -1.66 16.21 6.10
N LEU A 100 -0.96 16.24 4.96
CA LEU A 100 0.41 16.75 4.88
C LEU A 100 0.50 18.23 5.25
N ILE A 101 -0.43 19.06 4.76
CA ILE A 101 -0.50 20.49 5.09
C ILE A 101 -0.74 20.67 6.59
N ASN A 102 -1.71 19.96 7.18
CA ASN A 102 -2.06 20.11 8.59
C ASN A 102 -0.93 19.69 9.56
N HIS A 103 0.04 18.92 9.09
CA HIS A 103 1.19 18.47 9.88
C HIS A 103 2.48 19.21 9.53
N ASP A 104 2.42 20.24 8.68
CA ASP A 104 3.59 20.96 8.16
C ASP A 104 4.58 20.03 7.43
N LEU A 105 4.07 18.99 6.77
CA LEU A 105 4.85 17.96 6.08
C LEU A 105 4.76 18.04 4.54
N ALA A 106 4.07 19.05 3.99
CA ALA A 106 3.91 19.18 2.55
C ALA A 106 5.25 19.42 1.81
N ASP A 107 6.17 20.18 2.42
CA ASP A 107 7.44 20.61 1.80
C ASP A 107 8.70 20.09 2.51
N VAL A 108 8.55 19.10 3.40
CA VAL A 108 9.68 18.58 4.19
C VAL A 108 10.46 17.51 3.43
N LYS A 109 11.72 17.31 3.84
CA LYS A 109 12.54 16.22 3.30
C LYS A 109 12.00 14.87 3.76
N ALA A 110 12.15 13.84 2.93
CA ALA A 110 11.68 12.47 3.21
C ALA A 110 12.16 11.94 4.57
N THR A 111 13.36 12.30 5.03
CA THR A 111 13.88 11.89 6.34
C THR A 111 13.07 12.49 7.49
N GLN A 112 12.74 13.78 7.43
CA GLN A 112 11.91 14.46 8.43
C GLN A 112 10.49 13.92 8.44
N PHE A 113 9.94 13.64 7.26
CA PHE A 113 8.65 12.97 7.13
C PHE A 113 8.65 11.59 7.82
N ILE A 114 9.69 10.78 7.60
CA ILE A 114 9.82 9.47 8.24
C ILE A 114 9.95 9.62 9.76
N ASP A 115 10.73 10.58 10.26
CA ASP A 115 10.90 10.81 11.69
C ASP A 115 9.57 11.15 12.37
N VAL A 116 8.77 12.05 11.76
CA VAL A 116 7.43 12.40 12.26
C VAL A 116 6.49 11.20 12.21
N LEU A 117 6.47 10.45 11.10
CA LEU A 117 5.66 9.24 10.99
C LEU A 117 6.04 8.16 12.03
N MET A 118 7.32 8.04 12.35
CA MET A 118 7.87 7.11 13.34
C MET A 118 7.63 7.56 14.79
N SER A 119 7.26 8.82 15.02
CA SER A 119 6.89 9.33 16.35
C SER A 119 5.52 8.83 16.81
N TYR A 120 4.59 8.57 15.88
CA TYR A 120 3.24 8.11 16.22
C TYR A 120 3.23 6.67 16.75
N PRO A 121 2.33 6.33 17.70
CA PRO A 121 2.05 4.95 18.10
C PRO A 121 1.69 4.06 16.91
N LEU A 122 2.02 2.76 16.99
CA LEU A 122 1.86 1.82 15.87
C LEU A 122 0.46 1.80 15.24
N LYS A 123 -0.59 1.93 16.06
CA LYS A 123 -1.99 1.93 15.59
C LYS A 123 -2.30 3.16 14.73
N GLU A 124 -1.89 4.34 15.19
CA GLU A 124 -2.07 5.61 14.49
C GLU A 124 -1.19 5.68 13.25
N ARG A 125 0.07 5.25 13.36
CA ARG A 125 0.99 5.14 12.23
C ARG A 125 0.41 4.29 11.09
N ARG A 126 -0.24 3.16 11.40
CA ARG A 126 -0.91 2.33 10.37
C ARG A 126 -2.04 3.06 9.68
N ALA A 127 -2.86 3.80 10.45
CA ALA A 127 -3.94 4.61 9.88
C ALA A 127 -3.38 5.71 8.97
N HIS A 128 -2.32 6.40 9.38
CA HIS A 128 -1.64 7.41 8.57
C HIS A 128 -1.00 6.80 7.32
N CYS A 129 -0.33 5.65 7.42
CA CYS A 129 0.22 4.95 6.25
C CYS A 129 -0.86 4.49 5.27
N ASN A 130 -2.01 4.04 5.76
CA ASN A 130 -3.15 3.69 4.91
C ASN A 130 -3.67 4.92 4.17
N LEU A 131 -3.83 6.03 4.88
CA LEU A 131 -4.26 7.29 4.29
C LEU A 131 -3.26 7.77 3.24
N LEU A 132 -1.96 7.82 3.55
CA LEU A 132 -0.92 8.43 2.72
C LEU A 132 -0.50 7.59 1.52
N PHE A 133 -0.45 6.26 1.69
CA PHE A 133 0.13 5.35 0.70
C PHE A 133 -0.88 4.34 0.15
N GLY A 134 -2.14 4.37 0.58
CA GLY A 134 -3.17 3.43 0.10
C GLY A 134 -2.85 1.96 0.41
N LEU A 135 -2.06 1.71 1.47
CA LEU A 135 -1.48 0.38 1.75
C LEU A 135 -2.49 -0.64 2.29
N ASP A 136 -3.75 -0.25 2.53
CA ASP A 136 -4.84 -1.14 2.94
C ASP A 136 -4.45 -2.09 4.10
N LEU A 137 -3.63 -1.62 5.03
CA LEU A 137 -3.00 -2.40 6.12
C LEU A 137 -4.01 -2.99 7.13
N HIS A 138 -5.31 -2.67 6.98
CA HIS A 138 -6.40 -3.31 7.70
C HIS A 138 -6.72 -4.72 7.17
N LYS A 139 -6.32 -5.05 5.93
CA LYS A 139 -6.52 -6.38 5.32
C LYS A 139 -5.46 -7.41 5.69
N VAL A 140 -4.49 -7.06 6.55
CA VAL A 140 -3.75 -8.10 7.28
C VAL A 140 -4.70 -8.58 8.37
N ASN A 141 -5.55 -9.56 8.03
CA ASN A 141 -6.46 -10.25 8.93
C ASN A 141 -5.74 -10.57 10.24
N ALA A 142 -5.89 -9.69 11.23
CA ALA A 142 -5.67 -10.02 12.60
C ALA A 142 -6.79 -10.99 12.96
N VAL A 143 -6.49 -12.28 12.88
CA VAL A 143 -7.22 -13.29 13.64
C VAL A 143 -7.37 -12.73 15.06
N PRO A 144 -8.58 -12.66 15.63
CA PRO A 144 -8.77 -12.01 16.93
C PRO A 144 -7.87 -12.68 17.95
N ALA A 145 -7.00 -11.89 18.58
CA ALA A 145 -6.29 -12.35 19.76
C ALA A 145 -7.32 -12.48 20.88
N THR A 146 -7.74 -13.72 21.17
CA THR A 146 -8.34 -14.04 22.46
C THR A 146 -7.32 -13.68 23.54
N THR A 147 -7.67 -12.65 24.31
CA THR A 147 -6.97 -12.27 25.54
C THR A 147 -6.69 -13.51 26.37
N SER A 148 -5.41 -13.83 26.52
CA SER A 148 -4.93 -14.85 27.44
C SER A 148 -3.98 -14.17 28.40
N GLU A 149 -4.37 -14.18 29.67
CA GLU A 149 -3.56 -13.71 30.79
C GLU A 149 -2.21 -14.40 30.85
N ALA A 150 -1.25 -13.71 31.46
CA ALA A 150 0.14 -14.07 31.56
C ALA A 150 0.37 -15.50 32.07
N SER A 151 1.02 -16.35 31.26
CA SER A 151 1.92 -17.41 31.76
C SER A 151 2.79 -18.02 30.64
N LYS A 152 4.02 -18.37 31.02
CA LYS A 152 5.10 -18.98 30.23
C LYS A 152 4.85 -20.50 30.00
N PRO A 153 5.61 -21.18 29.11
CA PRO A 153 5.09 -21.83 27.90
C PRO A 153 4.91 -23.35 28.01
N GLY A 154 3.90 -23.89 27.32
CA GLY A 154 3.74 -25.32 27.08
C GLY A 154 2.59 -25.58 26.09
N ASN A 155 2.90 -26.26 24.97
CA ASN A 155 1.99 -26.55 23.87
C ASN A 155 0.77 -27.37 24.33
N LYS A 156 -0.41 -26.73 24.46
CA LYS A 156 -1.65 -27.37 24.93
C LYS A 156 -2.72 -27.61 23.87
N ASN A 157 -2.54 -27.18 22.62
CA ASN A 157 -3.66 -27.13 21.66
C ASN A 157 -3.61 -28.09 20.47
N GLY A 158 -2.59 -28.96 20.32
CA GLY A 158 -2.52 -29.88 19.16
C GLY A 158 -2.53 -29.18 17.79
N LYS A 159 -2.45 -27.84 17.75
CA LYS A 159 -2.30 -27.05 16.53
C LYS A 159 -0.86 -27.25 16.07
N THR A 160 -0.74 -28.01 15.00
CA THR A 160 0.47 -28.16 14.19
C THR A 160 1.23 -26.82 14.07
N THR A 161 2.48 -26.81 14.53
CA THR A 161 3.42 -25.69 14.39
C THR A 161 4.08 -25.65 13.01
N LYS A 162 3.67 -26.53 12.09
CA LYS A 162 4.23 -26.62 10.75
C LYS A 162 3.80 -25.40 9.93
N PRO A 163 4.74 -24.70 9.28
CA PRO A 163 4.42 -23.52 8.49
C PRO A 163 3.59 -23.93 7.27
N ARG A 164 2.52 -23.16 7.00
CA ARG A 164 1.66 -23.31 5.82
C ARG A 164 2.22 -22.54 4.63
N VAL A 165 1.88 -22.99 3.42
CA VAL A 165 2.14 -22.26 2.18
C VAL A 165 1.48 -20.88 2.28
N THR A 166 2.17 -19.84 1.85
CA THR A 166 1.66 -18.46 1.90
C THR A 166 2.25 -17.66 0.75
N ASP A 167 1.40 -16.94 0.02
CA ASP A 167 1.85 -15.94 -0.96
C ASP A 167 1.83 -14.55 -0.33
N LEU A 168 2.79 -13.71 -0.72
CA LEU A 168 2.83 -12.29 -0.35
C LEU A 168 2.02 -11.42 -1.33
N GLY A 169 1.59 -11.99 -2.47
CA GLY A 169 0.74 -11.30 -3.45
C GLY A 169 1.40 -10.08 -4.09
N SER A 170 2.73 -10.05 -4.12
CA SER A 170 3.52 -8.95 -4.65
C SER A 170 4.63 -9.48 -5.55
N PHE A 171 4.47 -9.24 -6.85
CA PHE A 171 5.49 -9.55 -7.84
C PHE A 171 6.79 -8.79 -7.57
N GLU A 172 6.72 -7.54 -7.10
CA GLU A 172 7.89 -6.76 -6.75
C GLU A 172 8.71 -7.40 -5.61
N LEU A 173 8.04 -7.87 -4.55
CA LEU A 173 8.71 -8.60 -3.46
C LEU A 173 9.32 -9.91 -3.95
N PHE A 174 8.66 -10.60 -4.89
CA PHE A 174 9.19 -11.78 -5.53
C PHE A 174 10.44 -11.46 -6.36
N CYS A 175 10.45 -10.36 -7.13
CA CYS A 175 11.63 -9.88 -7.87
C CYS A 175 12.81 -9.58 -6.95
N GLN A 176 12.57 -8.90 -5.82
CA GLN A 176 13.61 -8.61 -4.84
C GLN A 176 14.16 -9.89 -4.21
N PHE A 177 13.29 -10.83 -3.85
CA PHE A 177 13.67 -12.15 -3.36
C PHE A 177 14.53 -12.91 -4.39
N PHE A 178 14.05 -13.00 -5.64
CA PHE A 178 14.72 -13.72 -6.71
C PHE A 178 16.09 -13.13 -7.03
N SER A 179 16.19 -11.81 -7.09
CA SER A 179 17.46 -11.09 -7.30
C SER A 179 18.49 -11.35 -6.18
N ARG A 180 18.05 -11.36 -4.92
CA ARG A 180 18.92 -11.69 -3.77
C ARG A 180 19.34 -13.15 -3.77
N MET A 181 18.41 -14.06 -4.09
CA MET A 181 18.71 -15.48 -4.23
C MET A 181 19.73 -15.72 -5.34
N LYS A 182 19.52 -15.11 -6.51
CA LYS A 182 20.45 -15.17 -7.64
C LYS A 182 21.84 -14.66 -7.24
N THR A 183 21.92 -13.48 -6.64
CA THR A 183 23.19 -12.92 -6.19
C THR A 183 23.94 -13.87 -5.26
N ALA A 184 23.27 -14.42 -4.24
CA ALA A 184 23.88 -15.36 -3.30
C ALA A 184 24.34 -16.67 -3.97
N VAL A 185 23.45 -17.28 -4.77
CA VAL A 185 23.70 -18.58 -5.41
C VAL A 185 24.82 -18.51 -6.45
N PHE A 186 24.94 -17.40 -7.19
CA PHE A 186 26.04 -17.18 -8.14
C PHE A 186 27.35 -16.78 -7.45
N ALA A 187 27.30 -16.25 -6.24
CA ALA A 187 28.47 -15.95 -5.41
C ALA A 187 28.96 -17.14 -4.56
N ASP A 188 28.39 -18.34 -4.75
CA ASP A 188 28.66 -19.51 -3.89
C ASP A 188 28.34 -19.25 -2.41
N GLU A 189 27.37 -18.39 -2.12
CA GLU A 189 26.92 -18.06 -0.77
C GLU A 189 25.58 -18.74 -0.45
N PHE A 190 25.41 -19.16 0.80
CA PHE A 190 24.15 -19.75 1.23
C PHE A 190 23.01 -18.71 1.19
N PRO A 191 21.93 -18.94 0.44
CA PRO A 191 20.76 -18.07 0.41
C PRO A 191 19.93 -18.22 1.69
N THR A 192 20.49 -17.83 2.84
CA THR A 192 19.82 -17.93 4.13
C THR A 192 18.59 -17.03 4.16
N LEU A 193 17.67 -17.29 5.10
CA LEU A 193 16.48 -16.46 5.27
C LEU A 193 16.84 -14.97 5.52
N GLN A 194 17.97 -14.69 6.17
CA GLN A 194 18.48 -13.32 6.38
C GLN A 194 18.86 -12.65 5.06
N VAL A 195 19.61 -13.35 4.20
CA VAL A 195 20.00 -12.86 2.87
C VAL A 195 18.77 -12.63 1.99
N LEU A 196 17.86 -13.59 1.96
CA LEU A 196 16.66 -13.53 1.13
C LEU A 196 15.69 -12.41 1.57
N THR A 197 15.52 -12.22 2.89
CA THR A 197 14.69 -11.13 3.45
C THR A 197 15.35 -9.75 3.34
N GLY A 198 16.69 -9.68 3.25
CA GLY A 198 17.44 -8.43 3.30
C GLY A 198 17.38 -7.75 4.68
N ILE A 199 17.00 -8.49 5.73
CA ILE A 199 16.84 -7.96 7.09
C ILE A 199 17.88 -8.64 7.98
N GLU A 200 18.86 -7.89 8.45
CA GLU A 200 19.94 -8.41 9.32
C GLU A 200 19.40 -9.07 10.59
N ASN A 201 18.44 -8.44 11.24
CA ASN A 201 17.82 -9.00 12.44
C ASN A 201 16.49 -9.67 12.11
N LEU A 202 16.53 -10.97 11.86
CA LEU A 202 15.34 -11.78 11.59
C LEU A 202 14.27 -11.65 12.68
N THR A 203 14.57 -11.31 13.94
CA THR A 203 13.53 -11.12 14.97
C THR A 203 12.60 -9.94 14.65
N LYS A 204 13.09 -8.93 13.92
CA LYS A 204 12.32 -7.76 13.48
C LYS A 204 11.57 -8.00 12.17
N ALA A 205 11.90 -9.06 11.43
CA ALA A 205 11.26 -9.37 10.17
C ALA A 205 9.82 -9.90 10.38
N PRO A 206 8.81 -9.40 9.64
CA PRO A 206 7.43 -9.87 9.70
C PRO A 206 7.33 -11.39 9.51
N HIS A 207 6.43 -12.03 10.27
CA HIS A 207 6.25 -13.48 10.18
C HIS A 207 5.74 -13.91 8.80
N SER A 208 4.80 -13.15 8.23
CA SER A 208 4.27 -13.37 6.87
C SER A 208 5.39 -13.34 5.83
N LEU A 209 6.30 -12.36 5.89
CA LEU A 209 7.44 -12.24 4.99
C LEU A 209 8.34 -13.48 5.04
N LYS A 210 8.65 -13.98 6.25
CA LYS A 210 9.45 -15.20 6.42
C LYS A 210 8.76 -16.43 5.84
N GLN A 211 7.44 -16.54 5.99
CA GLN A 211 6.68 -17.67 5.45
C GLN A 211 6.56 -17.61 3.93
N GLY A 212 6.32 -16.42 3.36
CA GLY A 212 6.29 -16.21 1.92
C GLY A 212 7.62 -16.57 1.26
N ILE A 213 8.73 -16.08 1.82
CA ILE A 213 10.08 -16.40 1.31
C ILE A 213 10.40 -17.89 1.42
N ARG A 214 10.01 -18.56 2.52
CA ARG A 214 10.17 -20.01 2.64
C ARG A 214 9.36 -20.77 1.58
N THR A 215 8.16 -20.30 1.28
CA THR A 215 7.30 -20.88 0.25
C THR A 215 7.91 -20.72 -1.12
N TRP A 216 8.35 -19.52 -1.49
CA TRP A 216 9.00 -19.25 -2.77
C TRP A 216 10.32 -19.99 -2.92
N PHE A 217 11.14 -20.05 -1.87
CA PHE A 217 12.39 -20.80 -1.90
C PHE A 217 12.14 -22.30 -2.04
N LYS A 218 11.16 -22.86 -1.32
CA LYS A 218 10.74 -24.27 -1.47
C LYS A 218 10.23 -24.57 -2.87
N ALA A 219 9.51 -23.64 -3.50
CA ALA A 219 9.04 -23.80 -4.86
C ALA A 219 10.18 -23.90 -5.89
N ILE A 220 11.31 -23.23 -5.65
CA ILE A 220 12.43 -23.15 -6.60
C ILE A 220 13.50 -24.20 -6.31
N ALA A 221 13.87 -24.36 -5.03
CA ALA A 221 14.99 -25.20 -4.62
C ALA A 221 14.56 -26.58 -4.11
N ASP A 222 13.26 -26.85 -4.03
CA ASP A 222 12.65 -28.04 -3.40
C ASP A 222 13.13 -28.31 -1.96
N ASP A 223 13.69 -27.31 -1.29
CA ASP A 223 14.14 -27.37 0.10
C ASP A 223 13.83 -26.05 0.81
N LEU A 224 13.97 -26.02 2.14
CA LEU A 224 13.87 -24.81 2.93
C LEU A 224 15.17 -24.00 2.86
N PRO A 225 15.11 -22.67 3.07
CA PRO A 225 16.32 -21.85 3.17
C PRO A 225 17.31 -22.42 4.21
N PRO A 226 18.61 -22.44 3.91
CA PRO A 226 19.63 -23.01 4.78
C PRO A 226 19.61 -22.35 6.16
N ASN A 227 19.66 -23.19 7.19
CA ASN A 227 19.78 -22.78 8.59
C ASN A 227 21.25 -22.73 9.03
N ASN A 228 21.52 -22.23 10.23
CA ASN A 228 22.88 -22.10 10.75
C ASN A 228 23.65 -23.43 10.75
N LYS A 229 22.98 -24.57 11.01
CA LYS A 229 23.62 -25.89 10.95
C LYS A 229 24.09 -26.26 9.53
N ARG A 230 23.30 -25.91 8.51
CA ARG A 230 23.65 -26.16 7.10
C ARG A 230 24.78 -25.25 6.64
N VAL A 231 24.80 -24.00 7.13
CA VAL A 231 25.89 -23.05 6.90
C VAL A 231 27.19 -23.54 7.55
N GLU A 232 27.12 -24.00 8.82
CA GLU A 232 28.26 -24.56 9.57
C GLU A 232 28.81 -25.85 8.95
N ALA A 233 27.96 -26.67 8.33
CA ALA A 233 28.37 -27.88 7.60
C ALA A 233 29.18 -27.59 6.32
N GLY A 234 29.21 -26.32 5.86
CA GLY A 234 29.97 -25.89 4.69
C GLY A 234 29.44 -26.44 3.36
N ASN A 235 30.25 -26.35 2.31
CA ASN A 235 29.93 -26.78 0.94
C ASN A 235 28.84 -25.97 0.23
N ALA A 236 28.88 -24.65 0.35
CA ALA A 236 27.93 -23.76 -0.32
C ALA A 236 27.87 -23.95 -1.85
N VAL A 237 29.01 -24.28 -2.48
CA VAL A 237 29.12 -24.57 -3.92
C VAL A 237 28.18 -25.71 -4.34
N LEU A 238 28.23 -26.84 -3.62
CA LEU A 238 27.40 -28.01 -3.92
C LEU A 238 25.92 -27.75 -3.64
N PHE A 239 25.62 -26.92 -2.65
CA PHE A 239 24.26 -26.52 -2.34
C PHE A 239 23.69 -25.59 -3.44
N CYS A 240 24.48 -24.67 -3.95
CA CYS A 240 24.08 -23.68 -4.94
C CYS A 240 23.94 -24.27 -6.36
N ALA A 241 24.71 -25.32 -6.69
CA ALA A 241 24.71 -25.94 -8.01
C ALA A 241 23.31 -26.28 -8.57
N PRO A 242 22.43 -27.06 -7.88
CA PRO A 242 21.09 -27.35 -8.38
C PRO A 242 20.20 -26.10 -8.46
N ILE A 243 20.38 -25.13 -7.57
CA ILE A 243 19.58 -23.89 -7.54
C ILE A 243 19.92 -23.00 -8.74
N ARG A 244 21.17 -22.99 -9.22
CA ARG A 244 21.56 -22.23 -10.43
C ARG A 244 20.80 -22.69 -11.67
N GLU A 245 20.67 -23.99 -11.84
CA GLU A 245 19.94 -24.56 -12.97
C GLU A 245 18.46 -24.14 -12.94
N GLN A 246 17.85 -24.19 -11.75
CA GLN A 246 16.48 -23.71 -11.54
C GLN A 246 16.33 -22.21 -11.83
N ILE A 247 17.28 -21.38 -11.39
CA ILE A 247 17.29 -19.95 -11.70
C ILE A 247 17.35 -19.71 -13.21
N GLN A 248 18.22 -20.42 -13.92
CA GLN A 248 18.34 -20.29 -15.39
C GLN A 248 17.06 -20.70 -16.11
N GLN A 249 16.39 -21.77 -15.66
CA GLN A 249 15.10 -22.19 -16.19
C GLN A 249 14.01 -21.13 -15.97
N ILE A 250 13.95 -20.54 -14.78
CA ILE A 250 12.99 -19.46 -14.47
C ILE A 250 13.26 -18.22 -15.34
N GLU A 251 14.52 -17.87 -15.57
CA GLU A 251 14.86 -16.75 -16.45
C GLU A 251 14.47 -17.02 -17.92
N ALA A 252 14.55 -18.27 -18.38
CA ALA A 252 14.11 -18.65 -19.73
C ALA A 252 12.58 -18.59 -19.89
N ILE A 253 11.82 -18.90 -18.85
CA ILE A 253 10.34 -18.82 -18.82
C ILE A 253 9.85 -17.35 -18.74
N GLY A 254 10.65 -16.50 -18.08
CA GLY A 254 10.28 -15.14 -17.72
C GLY A 254 9.72 -15.08 -16.30
N LEU A 255 10.26 -14.16 -15.50
CA LEU A 255 10.00 -14.09 -14.05
C LEU A 255 8.53 -13.82 -13.72
N GLU A 256 7.87 -12.99 -14.53
CA GLU A 256 6.44 -12.66 -14.37
C GLU A 256 5.54 -13.87 -14.65
N ASN A 257 5.79 -14.59 -15.74
CA ASN A 257 5.06 -15.81 -16.10
C ASN A 257 5.24 -16.90 -15.03
N TYR A 258 6.46 -17.07 -14.55
CA TYR A 258 6.76 -18.00 -13.47
C TYR A 258 6.00 -17.64 -12.19
N TYR A 259 6.03 -16.36 -11.80
CA TYR A 259 5.35 -15.88 -10.60
C TYR A 259 3.83 -16.03 -10.68
N GLN A 260 3.21 -15.73 -11.83
CA GLN A 260 1.78 -15.92 -12.01
C GLN A 260 1.37 -17.40 -11.84
N GLY A 261 2.14 -18.32 -12.42
CA GLY A 261 1.91 -19.75 -12.25
C GLY A 261 2.12 -20.21 -10.80
N LEU A 262 3.15 -19.69 -10.14
CA LEU A 262 3.45 -20.00 -8.74
C LEU A 262 2.38 -19.48 -7.79
N SER A 263 1.93 -18.23 -7.97
CA SER A 263 0.87 -17.62 -7.17
C SER A 263 -0.43 -18.41 -7.29
N LYS A 264 -0.77 -18.86 -8.52
CA LYS A 264 -1.90 -19.75 -8.75
C LYS A 264 -1.74 -21.09 -8.04
N ALA A 265 -0.58 -21.74 -8.15
CA ALA A 265 -0.31 -23.00 -7.47
C ALA A 265 -0.37 -22.88 -5.94
N ILE A 266 0.07 -21.74 -5.38
CA ILE A 266 -0.06 -21.44 -3.95
C ILE A 266 -1.54 -21.28 -3.56
N ALA A 267 -2.34 -20.58 -4.38
CA ALA A 267 -3.77 -20.44 -4.15
C ALA A 267 -4.50 -21.80 -4.18
N ASP A 268 -4.15 -22.66 -5.13
CA ASP A 268 -4.71 -24.01 -5.28
C ASP A 268 -4.27 -24.95 -4.13
N ALA A 269 -3.08 -24.74 -3.55
CA ALA A 269 -2.58 -25.53 -2.41
C ALA A 269 -3.33 -25.25 -1.09
N GLY A 270 -4.06 -24.14 -0.98
CA GLY A 270 -4.93 -23.85 0.16
C GLY A 270 -4.23 -23.91 1.53
N GLU A 271 -4.63 -24.86 2.38
CA GLU A 271 -4.08 -25.02 3.75
C GLU A 271 -2.85 -25.96 3.84
N GLN A 272 -2.23 -26.33 2.72
CA GLN A 272 -1.08 -27.24 2.67
C GLN A 272 0.14 -26.72 3.46
N PHE A 273 0.94 -27.63 4.02
CA PHE A 273 2.20 -27.28 4.68
C PHE A 273 3.30 -27.06 3.65
N ILE A 274 4.23 -26.13 3.95
CA ILE A 274 5.38 -25.85 3.08
C ILE A 274 6.20 -27.11 2.80
N ALA A 275 6.33 -28.00 3.80
CA ALA A 275 7.09 -29.24 3.65
C ALA A 275 6.56 -30.15 2.54
N ASP A 276 5.24 -30.13 2.32
CA ASP A 276 4.55 -30.99 1.36
C ASP A 276 4.30 -30.26 0.02
N PHE A 277 4.65 -28.97 -0.07
CA PHE A 277 4.46 -28.16 -1.27
C PHE A 277 5.60 -28.37 -2.25
N SER A 278 5.25 -28.70 -3.49
CA SER A 278 6.15 -28.77 -4.63
C SER A 278 5.49 -28.05 -5.80
N TYR A 279 6.28 -27.37 -6.61
CA TYR A 279 5.79 -26.66 -7.78
C TYR A 279 6.69 -26.96 -8.97
N THR A 280 6.06 -27.28 -10.08
CA THR A 280 6.70 -27.42 -11.38
C THR A 280 5.92 -26.57 -12.36
N HIS A 281 6.59 -25.65 -13.04
CA HIS A 281 5.92 -24.76 -13.98
C HIS A 281 5.35 -25.59 -15.15
N PRO A 282 4.06 -25.44 -15.51
CA PRO A 282 3.47 -26.19 -16.62
C PRO A 282 4.11 -25.74 -17.93
N GLY A 283 4.96 -26.61 -18.50
CA GLY A 283 5.74 -26.33 -19.72
C GLY A 283 7.26 -26.36 -19.54
N ALA A 284 7.76 -26.64 -18.33
CA ALA A 284 9.15 -27.03 -18.07
C ALA A 284 9.37 -28.53 -18.31
#